data_AF-A0A2V7RU94-F1
#
_entry.id   AF-A0A2V7RU94-F1
#
_cell.length_a   1.000
_cell.length_b   1.000
_cell.length_c   1.000
_cell.angle_alpha   90.00
_cell.angle_beta   90.00
_cell.angle_gamma   90.00
#
_symmetry.space_group_name_H-M   'P 1'
#
loop_
_entity.id
_entity.type
_entity.pdbx_description
1 polymer ?
#
loop_
_entity_poly.entity_id
_entity_poly.type
_entity_poly.pdbx_seq_one_letter_code
_entity_poly.pdbx_strand_id
1 'polypeptide(L)'
;MADDVGRWSDELARDPASLAFLPLGETLRRQGQLDLALKIAVRGLERHSHNADAHDLLARIAVDRRELQRAFDEWDAVLRLSPSHLGALKGMAFVRFQQGNTADAEKYLQRAAEQGGDAEVAAALANLRRAGTAPPTPAPHKHSDNGSHTQLPAAVTLPNPAMRPDDPRALFADILGEHEQTALLLDDQGLVLAGIYVGEDGSDVGAEVGAELSGVTDAARRATRHLEIGDWKSIVLETEVAVVTMAPCAGDGLLVVAASKATPLGLVRRVLDRCLERARRWLDGGGR
;
A
#
# COMPACT_ATOMS: atom_id res chain seq x y z
N MET A 1 19.27 23.70 -19.32
CA MET A 1 18.04 22.89 -19.08
C MET A 1 17.78 21.90 -20.22
N ALA A 2 17.63 22.33 -21.48
CA ALA A 2 17.48 21.38 -22.61
C ALA A 2 18.77 20.59 -22.90
N ASP A 3 19.92 21.25 -22.80
CA ASP A 3 21.25 20.64 -23.04
C ASP A 3 21.61 19.56 -22.00
N ASP A 4 21.08 19.67 -20.78
CA ASP A 4 21.36 18.74 -19.68
C ASP A 4 20.66 17.39 -19.89
N VAL A 5 19.41 17.40 -20.38
CA VAL A 5 18.66 16.16 -20.67
C VAL A 5 19.35 15.34 -21.76
N GLY A 6 19.78 16.00 -22.85
CA GLY A 6 20.51 15.34 -23.94
C GLY A 6 21.80 14.73 -23.44
N ARG A 7 22.60 15.49 -22.68
CA ARG A 7 23.85 15.01 -22.09
C ARG A 7 23.67 13.78 -21.21
N TRP A 8 22.72 13.81 -20.27
CA TRP A 8 22.50 12.68 -19.35
C TRP A 8 21.88 11.48 -20.07
N SER A 9 21.03 11.72 -21.07
CA SER A 9 20.48 10.66 -21.92
C SER A 9 21.58 9.96 -22.72
N ASP A 10 22.50 10.71 -23.33
CA ASP A 10 23.62 10.15 -24.09
C ASP A 10 24.60 9.39 -23.20
N GLU A 11 24.79 9.83 -21.95
CA GLU A 11 25.59 9.12 -20.96
C GLU A 11 24.93 7.80 -20.54
N LEU A 12 23.63 7.83 -20.22
CA LEU A 12 22.87 6.64 -19.86
C LEU A 12 22.74 5.65 -21.04
N ALA A 13 22.72 6.14 -22.28
CA ALA A 13 22.71 5.30 -23.48
C ALA A 13 24.06 4.60 -23.70
N ARG A 14 25.18 5.29 -23.42
CA ARG A 14 26.53 4.72 -23.51
C ARG A 14 26.83 3.75 -22.36
N ASP A 15 26.40 4.09 -21.15
CA ASP A 15 26.53 3.25 -19.97
C ASP A 15 25.19 3.18 -19.22
N PRO A 16 24.38 2.14 -19.51
CA PRO A 16 23.11 1.91 -18.81
C PRO A 16 23.26 1.61 -17.32
N ALA A 17 24.46 1.28 -16.82
CA ALA A 17 24.74 1.09 -15.40
C ALA A 17 25.23 2.37 -14.71
N SER A 18 25.41 3.48 -15.44
CA SER A 18 25.78 4.76 -14.85
C SER A 18 24.70 5.30 -13.92
N LEU A 19 25.08 6.16 -12.98
CA LEU A 19 24.14 6.91 -12.12
C LEU A 19 23.49 8.10 -12.84
N ALA A 20 23.71 8.26 -14.15
CA ALA A 20 23.16 9.36 -14.95
C ALA A 20 21.62 9.38 -14.98
N PHE A 21 20.97 8.26 -14.65
CA PHE A 21 19.52 8.18 -14.51
C PHE A 21 18.98 9.09 -13.39
N LEU A 22 19.75 9.36 -12.32
CA LEU A 22 19.35 10.22 -11.21
C LEU A 22 19.17 11.68 -11.65
N PRO A 23 20.19 12.37 -12.19
CA PRO A 23 20.03 13.74 -12.66
C PRO A 23 19.08 13.83 -13.87
N LEU A 24 19.03 12.80 -14.73
CA LEU A 24 18.06 12.74 -15.83
C LEU A 24 16.62 12.67 -15.31
N GLY A 25 16.32 11.71 -14.43
CA GLY A 25 14.99 11.52 -13.85
C GLY A 25 14.54 12.73 -13.04
N GLU A 26 15.43 13.35 -12.25
CA GLU A 26 15.11 14.60 -11.54
C GLU A 26 14.80 15.76 -12.49
N THR A 27 15.56 15.89 -13.59
CA THR A 27 15.32 16.93 -14.59
C THR A 27 13.97 16.73 -15.27
N LEU A 28 13.65 15.49 -15.64
CA LEU A 28 12.35 15.13 -16.24
C LEU A 28 11.19 15.35 -15.27
N ARG A 29 11.37 15.02 -13.98
CA ARG A 29 10.38 15.28 -12.93
C ARG A 29 10.07 16.78 -12.82
N ARG A 30 11.11 17.63 -12.77
CA ARG A 30 10.95 19.10 -12.73
C ARG A 30 10.28 19.68 -13.99
N GLN A 31 10.41 19.00 -15.13
CA GLN A 31 9.73 19.37 -16.38
C GLN A 31 8.27 18.86 -16.44
N GLY A 32 7.79 18.15 -15.41
CA GLY A 32 6.45 17.56 -15.37
C GLY A 32 6.30 16.30 -16.23
N GLN A 33 7.39 15.76 -16.79
CA GLN A 33 7.39 14.54 -17.58
C GLN A 33 7.42 13.30 -16.67
N LEU A 34 6.42 13.18 -15.80
CA LEU A 34 6.41 12.24 -14.67
C LEU A 34 6.47 10.77 -15.12
N ASP A 35 5.82 10.40 -16.23
CA ASP A 35 5.88 9.03 -16.77
C ASP A 35 7.27 8.66 -17.28
N LEU A 36 7.97 9.60 -17.92
CA LEU A 36 9.32 9.37 -18.40
C LEU A 36 10.31 9.35 -17.24
N ALA A 37 10.17 10.28 -16.28
CA ALA A 37 10.95 10.29 -15.05
C ALA A 37 10.82 8.95 -14.29
N LEU A 38 9.59 8.44 -14.14
CA LEU A 38 9.32 7.15 -13.50
C LEU A 38 10.02 6.00 -14.23
N LYS A 39 9.89 5.92 -15.57
CA LYS A 39 10.55 4.88 -16.37
C LYS A 39 12.07 4.90 -16.22
N ILE A 40 12.68 6.08 -16.23
CA ILE A 40 14.13 6.24 -16.07
C ILE A 40 14.56 5.84 -14.66
N ALA A 41 13.85 6.28 -13.63
CA ALA A 41 14.15 5.96 -12.24
C ALA A 41 14.01 4.46 -11.93
N VAL A 42 12.93 3.81 -12.39
CA VAL A 42 12.72 2.36 -12.21
C VAL A 42 13.82 1.54 -12.88
N ARG A 43 14.18 1.87 -14.13
CA ARG A 43 15.28 1.17 -14.84
C ARG A 43 16.63 1.37 -14.18
N GLY A 44 16.87 2.55 -13.61
CA GLY A 44 18.05 2.82 -12.80
C GLY A 44 18.08 1.93 -11.56
N LEU A 45 16.94 1.82 -10.87
CA LEU A 45 16.78 1.01 -9.66
C LEU A 45 16.92 -0.50 -9.93
N GLU A 46 16.46 -1.01 -11.10
CA GLU A 46 16.70 -2.40 -11.51
C GLU A 46 18.19 -2.78 -11.50
N ARG A 47 19.08 -1.80 -11.73
CA ARG A 47 20.54 -1.98 -11.76
C ARG A 47 21.21 -1.58 -10.45
N HIS A 48 20.57 -0.70 -9.69
CA HIS A 48 21.06 -0.11 -8.45
C HIS A 48 20.03 -0.28 -7.33
N SER A 49 19.65 -1.53 -7.05
CA SER A 49 18.49 -1.86 -6.20
C SER A 49 18.59 -1.44 -4.73
N HIS A 50 19.77 -0.99 -4.28
CA HIS A 50 20.02 -0.51 -2.91
C HIS A 50 20.47 0.96 -2.88
N ASN A 51 20.17 1.72 -3.95
CA ASN A 51 20.54 3.13 -4.03
C ASN A 51 19.48 4.01 -3.37
N ALA A 52 19.82 4.62 -2.24
CA ALA A 52 18.93 5.51 -1.48
C ALA A 52 18.46 6.73 -2.30
N ASP A 53 19.32 7.34 -3.11
CA ASP A 53 18.95 8.49 -3.94
C ASP A 53 17.95 8.11 -5.05
N ALA A 54 18.01 6.87 -5.54
CA ALA A 54 17.06 6.34 -6.52
C ALA A 54 15.67 6.14 -5.92
N HIS A 55 15.60 5.59 -4.71
CA HIS A 55 14.34 5.48 -3.95
C HIS A 55 13.79 6.88 -3.57
N ASP A 56 14.63 7.84 -3.18
CA ASP A 56 14.19 9.22 -2.91
C ASP A 56 13.61 9.89 -4.17
N LEU A 57 14.26 9.70 -5.33
CA LEU A 57 13.75 10.20 -6.59
C LEU A 57 12.38 9.58 -6.95
N LEU A 58 12.21 8.26 -6.77
CA LEU A 58 10.94 7.58 -6.99
C LEU A 58 9.85 8.10 -6.06
N ALA A 59 10.15 8.30 -4.78
CA ALA A 59 9.21 8.84 -3.81
C ALA A 59 8.73 10.24 -4.21
N ARG A 60 9.65 11.10 -4.66
CA ARG A 60 9.35 12.46 -5.12
C ARG A 60 8.51 12.46 -6.40
N ILE A 61 8.79 11.56 -7.34
CA ILE A 61 7.96 11.34 -8.53
C ILE A 61 6.55 10.87 -8.12
N ALA A 62 6.44 9.95 -7.15
CA ALA A 62 5.17 9.43 -6.65
C ALA A 62 4.33 10.54 -5.99
N VAL A 63 4.94 11.44 -5.20
CA VAL A 63 4.26 12.62 -4.65
C VAL A 63 3.70 13.52 -5.75
N ASP A 64 4.49 13.83 -6.79
CA ASP A 64 4.03 14.67 -7.90
C ASP A 64 2.86 14.02 -8.67
N ARG A 65 2.80 12.67 -8.68
CA ARG A 65 1.71 11.87 -9.23
C ARG A 65 0.52 11.69 -8.27
N ARG A 66 0.60 12.23 -7.05
CA ARG A 66 -0.38 12.06 -5.94
C ARG A 66 -0.50 10.61 -5.42
N GLU A 67 0.50 9.78 -5.67
CA GLU A 67 0.62 8.40 -5.18
C GLU A 67 1.27 8.42 -3.78
N LEU A 68 0.59 8.99 -2.79
CA LEU A 68 1.17 9.28 -1.46
C LEU A 68 1.61 8.01 -0.70
N GLN A 69 0.87 6.91 -0.84
CA GLN A 69 1.23 5.65 -0.19
C GLN A 69 2.51 5.06 -0.80
N ARG A 70 2.63 5.08 -2.13
CA ARG A 70 3.85 4.67 -2.81
C ARG A 70 5.05 5.56 -2.44
N ALA A 71 4.83 6.87 -2.31
CA ALA A 71 5.88 7.77 -1.85
C ALA A 71 6.36 7.42 -0.43
N PHE A 72 5.44 7.02 0.46
CA PHE A 72 5.76 6.54 1.79
C PHE A 72 6.65 5.28 1.74
N ASP A 73 6.26 4.28 0.95
CA ASP A 73 6.99 3.00 0.86
C ASP A 73 8.41 3.19 0.32
N GLU A 74 8.58 4.06 -0.68
CA GLU A 74 9.88 4.39 -1.26
C GLU A 74 10.77 5.16 -0.27
N TRP A 75 10.23 6.14 0.46
CA TRP A 75 10.99 6.83 1.51
C TRP A 75 11.29 5.96 2.73
N ASP A 76 10.42 5.00 3.05
CA ASP A 76 10.70 3.99 4.06
C ASP A 76 11.87 3.08 3.63
N ALA A 77 11.97 2.74 2.34
CA ALA A 77 13.15 2.07 1.79
C ALA A 77 14.41 2.94 1.92
N VAL A 78 14.33 4.24 1.65
CA VAL A 78 15.44 5.19 1.90
C VAL A 78 15.87 5.16 3.36
N LEU A 79 14.94 5.20 4.31
CA LEU A 79 15.24 5.22 5.74
C LEU A 79 15.77 3.89 6.27
N ARG A 80 15.44 2.75 5.65
CA ARG A 80 16.12 1.47 5.94
C ARG A 80 17.59 1.48 5.51
N LEU A 81 17.89 2.11 4.37
CA LEU A 81 19.26 2.20 3.84
C LEU A 81 20.09 3.29 4.53
N SER A 82 19.45 4.42 4.84
CA SER A 82 20.06 5.59 5.46
C SER A 82 19.09 6.22 6.47
N PRO A 83 19.12 5.77 7.75
CA PRO A 83 18.17 6.20 8.78
C PRO A 83 18.17 7.69 9.11
N SER A 84 19.24 8.40 8.77
CA SER A 84 19.43 9.84 8.98
C SER A 84 19.19 10.67 7.72
N HIS A 85 18.69 10.08 6.63
CA HIS A 85 18.50 10.79 5.37
C HIS A 85 17.43 11.90 5.50
N LEU A 86 17.89 13.15 5.49
CA LEU A 86 17.03 14.33 5.72
C LEU A 86 15.88 14.48 4.72
N GLY A 87 16.12 14.20 3.43
CA GLY A 87 15.11 14.27 2.38
C GLY A 87 13.92 13.35 2.66
N ALA A 88 14.18 12.05 2.84
CA ALA A 88 13.21 11.06 3.28
C ALA A 88 12.49 11.41 4.59
N LEU A 89 13.18 11.88 5.65
CA LEU A 89 12.49 12.29 6.89
C LEU A 89 11.48 13.43 6.63
N LYS A 90 11.85 14.42 5.80
CA LYS A 90 10.93 15.50 5.38
C LYS A 90 9.78 14.96 4.52
N GLY A 91 10.07 14.02 3.62
CA GLY A 91 9.09 13.37 2.76
C GLY A 91 8.04 12.59 3.55
N MET A 92 8.48 11.79 4.52
CA MET A 92 7.61 11.05 5.45
C MET A 92 6.73 11.98 6.27
N ALA A 93 7.30 13.09 6.78
CA ALA A 93 6.53 14.10 7.48
C ALA A 93 5.46 14.73 6.58
N PHE A 94 5.81 15.05 5.33
CA PHE A 94 4.87 15.62 4.36
C PHE A 94 3.71 14.65 4.06
N VAL A 95 3.99 13.37 3.82
CA VAL A 95 2.96 12.37 3.55
C VAL A 95 2.03 12.21 4.75
N ARG A 96 2.58 12.07 5.96
CA ARG A 96 1.76 11.95 7.18
C ARG A 96 0.91 13.19 7.43
N PHE A 97 1.44 14.37 7.14
CA PHE A 97 0.67 15.61 7.24
C PHE A 97 -0.50 15.64 6.24
N GLN A 98 -0.27 15.25 4.97
CA GLN A 98 -1.33 15.16 3.95
C GLN A 98 -2.41 14.13 4.31
N GLN A 99 -2.04 13.05 5.00
CA GLN A 99 -2.96 12.03 5.51
C GLN A 99 -3.71 12.47 6.78
N GLY A 100 -3.45 13.67 7.32
CA GLY A 100 -4.06 14.16 8.57
C GLY A 100 -3.39 13.65 9.85
N ASN A 101 -2.36 12.80 9.72
CA ASN A 101 -1.60 12.22 10.83
C ASN A 101 -0.52 13.19 11.34
N THR A 102 -0.96 14.31 11.91
CA THR A 102 -0.09 15.40 12.39
C THR A 102 0.88 14.96 13.48
N ALA A 103 0.50 14.00 14.34
CA ALA A 103 1.37 13.47 15.38
C ALA A 103 2.60 12.75 14.81
N ASP A 104 2.42 11.90 13.78
CA ASP A 104 3.53 11.20 13.16
C ASP A 104 4.35 12.12 12.27
N ALA A 105 3.70 13.08 11.59
CA ALA A 105 4.40 14.14 10.88
C ALA A 105 5.36 14.92 11.80
N GLU A 106 4.94 15.18 13.05
CA GLU A 106 5.76 15.85 14.03
C GLU A 106 6.99 15.00 14.40
N LYS A 107 6.82 13.70 14.65
CA LYS A 107 7.93 12.79 14.98
C LYS A 107 8.99 12.77 13.88
N TYR A 108 8.58 12.70 12.62
CA TYR A 108 9.53 12.72 11.49
C TYR A 108 10.26 14.06 11.36
N LEU A 109 9.58 15.19 11.59
CA LEU A 109 10.22 16.51 11.61
C LEU A 109 11.17 16.70 12.80
N GLN A 110 10.85 16.15 13.97
CA GLN A 110 11.75 16.14 15.12
C GLN A 110 13.01 15.36 14.84
N ARG A 111 12.88 14.14 14.29
CA ARG A 111 14.03 13.35 13.84
C ARG A 111 14.84 14.10 12.79
N ALA A 112 14.19 14.75 11.82
CA ALA A 112 14.89 15.56 10.81
C ALA A 112 15.68 16.72 11.47
N ALA A 113 15.13 17.38 12.48
CA ALA A 113 15.82 18.44 13.21
C ALA A 113 17.04 17.92 13.97
N GLU A 114 16.93 16.74 14.62
CA GLU A 114 18.02 16.09 15.34
C GLU A 114 19.19 15.68 14.42
N GLN A 115 18.90 15.35 13.16
CA GLN A 115 19.89 14.95 12.16
C GLN A 115 20.52 16.13 11.39
N GLY A 116 20.37 17.36 11.90
CA GLY A 116 20.93 18.56 11.27
C GLY A 116 19.97 19.26 10.29
N GLY A 117 18.66 19.13 10.51
CA GLY A 117 17.65 19.80 9.71
C GLY A 117 17.75 21.33 9.74
N ASP A 118 17.50 21.95 8.60
CA ASP A 118 17.63 23.40 8.40
C ASP A 118 16.44 24.20 8.99
N ALA A 119 16.51 25.53 8.84
CA ALA A 119 15.44 26.45 9.24
C ALA A 119 14.06 26.07 8.68
N GLU A 120 14.00 25.41 7.52
CA GLU A 120 12.77 24.92 6.91
C GLU A 120 12.12 23.80 7.74
N VAL A 121 12.92 22.85 8.26
CA VAL A 121 12.43 21.78 9.14
C VAL A 121 11.93 22.36 10.45
N ALA A 122 12.67 23.31 11.02
CA ALA A 122 12.27 24.03 12.24
C ALA A 122 10.96 24.81 12.04
N ALA A 123 10.80 25.49 10.89
CA ALA A 123 9.59 26.23 10.56
C ALA A 123 8.39 25.29 10.35
N ALA A 124 8.57 24.17 9.64
CA ALA A 124 7.55 23.16 9.46
C ALA A 124 7.08 22.58 10.81
N LEU A 125 8.02 22.27 11.70
CA LEU A 125 7.72 21.78 13.05
C LEU A 125 6.95 22.82 13.89
N ALA A 126 7.35 24.10 13.82
CA ALA A 126 6.67 25.19 14.52
C ALA A 126 5.26 25.46 13.98
N ASN A 127 5.04 25.31 12.67
CA ASN A 127 3.71 25.43 12.05
C ASN A 127 2.79 24.30 12.50
N LEU A 128 3.30 23.08 12.51
CA LEU A 128 2.55 21.89 12.90
C LEU A 128 2.11 21.95 14.37
N ARG A 129 2.99 22.38 15.27
CA ARG A 129 2.69 22.56 16.70
C ARG A 129 1.66 23.66 16.96
N ARG A 130 1.69 24.75 16.17
CA ARG A 130 0.69 25.83 16.25
C ARG A 130 -0.68 25.40 15.72
N ALA A 131 -0.72 24.54 14.70
CA ALA A 131 -1.97 23.98 14.19
C ALA A 131 -2.64 23.04 15.22
N GLY A 132 -1.86 22.38 16.08
CA GLY A 132 -2.35 21.49 17.15
C GLY A 132 -2.98 22.17 18.38
N THR A 133 -2.99 23.52 18.47
CA THR A 133 -3.56 24.26 19.62
C THR A 133 -5.01 24.72 19.45
N ALA A 134 -5.71 24.34 18.37
CA ALA A 134 -7.15 24.54 18.24
C ALA A 134 -7.92 23.45 19.03
N PRO A 135 -9.09 23.76 19.65
CA PRO A 135 -9.83 22.79 20.44
C PRO A 135 -10.19 21.56 19.59
N PRO A 136 -10.10 20.34 20.16
CA PRO A 136 -10.23 19.12 19.39
C PRO A 136 -11.66 19.00 18.85
N THR A 137 -11.82 19.08 17.54
CA THR A 137 -12.87 18.31 16.85
C THR A 137 -12.65 16.84 17.19
N PRO A 138 -13.72 16.06 17.47
CA PRO A 138 -13.58 14.70 17.96
C PRO A 138 -12.79 13.87 16.95
N ALA A 139 -11.63 13.39 17.39
CA ALA A 139 -10.71 12.59 16.59
C ALA A 139 -11.30 11.20 16.35
N PRO A 140 -11.09 10.58 15.17
CA PRO A 140 -11.00 9.13 15.10
C PRO A 140 -9.69 8.68 15.76
N HIS A 141 -9.70 7.46 16.26
CA HIS A 141 -8.92 7.00 17.40
C HIS A 141 -7.39 6.97 17.21
N LYS A 142 -6.69 7.28 18.31
CA LYS A 142 -5.24 7.13 18.47
C LYS A 142 -4.87 5.63 18.53
N HIS A 143 -4.09 5.11 17.58
CA HIS A 143 -3.33 3.89 17.83
C HIS A 143 -2.02 4.26 18.54
N SER A 144 -1.98 3.89 19.82
CA SER A 144 -0.81 3.97 20.69
C SER A 144 0.17 2.89 20.28
N ASP A 145 1.34 3.32 19.83
CA ASP A 145 2.53 2.50 19.64
C ASP A 145 2.94 1.93 21.01
N ASN A 146 2.79 0.62 21.18
CA ASN A 146 3.42 -0.12 22.26
C ASN A 146 3.81 -1.49 21.71
N GLY A 147 5.11 -1.78 21.71
CA GLY A 147 5.74 -2.94 21.09
C GLY A 147 5.07 -4.27 21.44
N SER A 148 4.10 -4.64 20.62
CA SER A 148 3.42 -5.92 20.60
C SER A 148 3.20 -6.23 19.14
N HIS A 149 3.68 -7.41 18.73
CA HIS A 149 3.54 -7.93 17.38
C HIS A 149 2.14 -7.63 16.86
N THR A 150 2.05 -6.90 15.74
CA THR A 150 0.77 -6.62 15.09
C THR A 150 0.10 -7.96 14.83
N GLN A 151 -0.95 -8.21 15.60
CA GLN A 151 -1.82 -9.36 15.44
C GLN A 151 -2.94 -8.88 14.53
N LEU A 152 -3.44 -9.73 13.63
CA LEU A 152 -4.62 -9.36 12.86
C LEU A 152 -5.73 -8.90 13.82
N PRO A 153 -6.46 -7.82 13.48
CA PRO A 153 -7.62 -7.41 14.25
C PRO A 153 -8.52 -8.60 14.55
N ALA A 154 -8.99 -8.68 15.78
CA ALA A 154 -9.91 -9.71 16.22
C ALA A 154 -11.05 -9.82 15.21
N ALA A 155 -11.24 -11.00 14.62
CA ALA A 155 -12.34 -11.23 13.71
C ALA A 155 -13.63 -10.73 14.36
N VAL A 156 -14.45 -10.03 13.58
CA VAL A 156 -15.85 -9.87 13.95
C VAL A 156 -16.37 -11.27 14.25
N THR A 157 -16.81 -11.50 15.48
CA THR A 157 -17.66 -12.63 15.78
C THR A 157 -18.96 -12.40 15.00
N LEU A 158 -19.00 -12.85 13.75
CA LEU A 158 -20.23 -12.99 13.01
C LEU A 158 -20.93 -14.24 13.56
N PRO A 159 -22.21 -14.13 13.96
CA PRO A 159 -23.15 -13.09 13.52
C PRO A 159 -23.19 -11.88 14.47
N ASN A 160 -23.03 -10.67 13.90
CA ASN A 160 -23.56 -9.47 14.54
C ASN A 160 -25.10 -9.54 14.42
N PRO A 161 -25.88 -9.53 15.51
CA PRO A 161 -27.35 -9.64 15.48
C PRO A 161 -28.07 -8.51 14.71
N ALA A 162 -27.34 -7.50 14.23
CA ALA A 162 -27.85 -6.43 13.37
C ALA A 162 -27.81 -6.74 11.85
N MET A 163 -27.11 -7.79 11.39
CA MET A 163 -27.02 -8.12 9.96
C MET A 163 -28.18 -8.99 9.51
N ARG A 164 -28.83 -8.59 8.41
CA ARG A 164 -29.87 -9.42 7.78
C ARG A 164 -29.22 -10.64 7.12
N PRO A 165 -29.90 -11.81 7.09
CA PRO A 165 -29.38 -13.02 6.43
C PRO A 165 -29.02 -12.81 4.95
N ASP A 166 -29.69 -11.85 4.30
CA ASP A 166 -29.50 -11.53 2.89
C ASP A 166 -28.45 -10.44 2.64
N ASP A 167 -27.76 -9.95 3.68
CA ASP A 167 -26.72 -8.93 3.54
C ASP A 167 -25.48 -9.52 2.85
N PRO A 168 -25.02 -8.98 1.70
CA PRO A 168 -23.80 -9.42 1.02
C PRO A 168 -22.56 -9.41 1.92
N ARG A 169 -22.53 -8.58 2.96
CA ARG A 169 -21.44 -8.57 3.96
C ARG A 169 -21.34 -9.87 4.75
N ALA A 170 -22.47 -10.58 4.90
CA ALA A 170 -22.55 -11.86 5.61
C ALA A 170 -22.18 -13.07 4.73
N LEU A 171 -21.88 -12.87 3.44
CA LEU A 171 -21.79 -13.96 2.45
C LEU A 171 -20.85 -15.11 2.85
N PHE A 172 -19.77 -14.80 3.57
CA PHE A 172 -18.74 -15.75 3.99
C PHE A 172 -18.77 -16.08 5.48
N ALA A 173 -19.73 -15.54 6.25
CA ALA A 173 -19.74 -15.63 7.71
C ALA A 173 -19.74 -17.07 8.25
N ASP A 174 -20.43 -18.01 7.60
CA ASP A 174 -20.48 -19.43 7.95
C ASP A 174 -19.25 -20.23 7.46
N ILE A 175 -18.41 -19.60 6.65
CA ILE A 175 -17.18 -20.20 6.11
C ILE A 175 -15.98 -19.83 6.97
N LEU A 176 -15.93 -18.58 7.41
CA LEU A 176 -14.90 -18.04 8.28
C LEU A 176 -14.96 -18.70 9.67
N GLY A 177 -13.81 -19.10 10.20
CA GLY A 177 -13.71 -19.72 11.52
C GLY A 177 -13.97 -18.74 12.68
N GLU A 178 -14.02 -19.25 13.91
CA GLU A 178 -14.41 -18.45 15.08
C GLU A 178 -13.46 -17.28 15.40
N HIS A 179 -12.21 -17.26 14.91
CA HIS A 179 -11.28 -16.15 15.16
C HIS A 179 -10.30 -15.83 14.01
N GLU A 180 -10.03 -14.53 13.85
CA GLU A 180 -9.00 -13.87 13.01
C GLU A 180 -8.99 -14.24 11.52
N GLN A 181 -10.16 -14.37 10.88
CA GLN A 181 -10.28 -14.53 9.44
C GLN A 181 -11.27 -13.52 8.86
N THR A 182 -10.96 -13.03 7.67
CA THR A 182 -11.82 -12.15 6.88
C THR A 182 -11.78 -12.57 5.41
N ALA A 183 -12.87 -12.30 4.69
CA ALA A 183 -12.94 -12.48 3.26
C ALA A 183 -13.64 -11.30 2.60
N LEU A 184 -13.10 -10.88 1.46
CA LEU A 184 -13.66 -9.84 0.60
C LEU A 184 -13.77 -10.37 -0.83
N LEU A 185 -14.92 -10.14 -1.45
CA LEU A 185 -15.13 -10.32 -2.88
C LEU A 185 -15.15 -8.94 -3.53
N LEU A 186 -14.25 -8.73 -4.49
CA LEU A 186 -14.05 -7.49 -5.21
C LEU A 186 -14.40 -7.66 -6.69
N ASP A 187 -14.88 -6.58 -7.32
CA ASP A 187 -14.99 -6.50 -8.77
C ASP A 187 -13.63 -6.19 -9.43
N ASP A 188 -13.63 -6.00 -10.75
CA ASP A 188 -12.44 -5.68 -11.55
C ASP A 188 -11.85 -4.29 -11.25
N GLN A 189 -12.63 -3.40 -10.64
CA GLN A 189 -12.21 -2.06 -10.22
C GLN A 189 -11.78 -2.00 -8.75
N GLY A 190 -11.94 -3.08 -7.99
CA GLY A 190 -11.62 -3.15 -6.57
C GLY A 190 -12.77 -2.73 -5.64
N LEU A 191 -14.00 -2.57 -6.15
CA LEU A 191 -15.18 -2.32 -5.32
C LEU A 191 -15.61 -3.59 -4.59
N VAL A 192 -15.95 -3.46 -3.30
CA VAL A 192 -16.43 -4.59 -2.49
C VAL A 192 -17.85 -4.98 -2.92
N LEU A 193 -17.97 -6.18 -3.47
CA LEU A 193 -19.25 -6.80 -3.82
C LEU A 193 -19.87 -7.54 -2.64
N ALA A 194 -19.05 -8.21 -1.82
CA ALA A 194 -19.50 -9.01 -0.69
C ALA A 194 -18.36 -9.28 0.32
N GLY A 195 -18.74 -9.70 1.52
CA GLY A 195 -17.83 -9.88 2.64
C GLY A 195 -17.53 -8.59 3.39
N ILE A 196 -16.71 -8.69 4.43
CA ILE A 196 -16.35 -7.56 5.29
C ILE A 196 -14.96 -7.76 5.86
N TYR A 197 -14.18 -6.67 5.89
CA TYR A 197 -12.91 -6.60 6.60
C TYR A 197 -13.07 -5.52 7.66
N VAL A 198 -12.91 -5.91 8.92
CA VAL A 198 -12.96 -4.97 10.04
C VAL A 198 -11.56 -4.73 10.61
N GLY A 199 -11.18 -3.46 10.70
CA GLY A 199 -9.93 -3.01 11.32
C GLY A 199 -9.93 -3.17 12.85
N GLU A 200 -8.80 -2.88 13.48
CA GLU A 200 -8.66 -3.00 14.95
C GLU A 200 -9.59 -2.06 15.72
N ASP A 201 -9.96 -0.94 15.10
CA ASP A 201 -10.88 0.05 15.64
C ASP A 201 -12.36 -0.31 15.44
N GLY A 202 -12.66 -1.46 14.83
CA GLY A 202 -14.02 -1.89 14.51
C GLY A 202 -14.61 -1.25 13.25
N SER A 203 -13.83 -0.46 12.50
CA SER A 203 -14.26 0.13 11.23
C SER A 203 -14.21 -0.85 10.07
N ASP A 204 -15.12 -0.73 9.11
CA ASP A 204 -15.08 -1.49 7.85
C ASP A 204 -14.04 -0.87 6.91
N VAL A 205 -12.93 -1.56 6.73
CA VAL A 205 -11.80 -1.15 5.88
C VAL A 205 -11.82 -1.84 4.52
N GLY A 206 -12.91 -2.54 4.17
CA GLY A 206 -12.98 -3.31 2.92
C GLY A 206 -12.80 -2.46 1.67
N ALA A 207 -13.31 -1.23 1.66
CA ALA A 207 -13.20 -0.32 0.53
C ALA A 207 -11.75 0.14 0.28
N GLU A 208 -11.00 0.42 1.35
CA GLU A 208 -9.59 0.82 1.28
C GLU A 208 -8.74 -0.35 0.78
N VAL A 209 -8.93 -1.54 1.36
CA VAL A 209 -8.27 -2.77 0.91
C VAL A 209 -8.61 -3.08 -0.54
N GLY A 210 -9.86 -2.92 -0.94
CA GLY A 210 -10.31 -3.14 -2.31
C GLY A 210 -9.63 -2.21 -3.33
N ALA A 211 -9.50 -0.93 -2.98
CA ALA A 211 -8.81 0.06 -3.81
C ALA A 211 -7.32 -0.27 -3.99
N GLU A 212 -6.63 -0.68 -2.92
CA GLU A 212 -5.21 -1.07 -2.97
C GLU A 212 -4.98 -2.36 -3.78
N LEU A 213 -5.98 -3.25 -3.83
CA LEU A 213 -5.93 -4.50 -4.59
C LEU A 213 -6.47 -4.35 -6.02
N SER A 214 -6.87 -3.14 -6.42
CA SER A 214 -7.32 -2.85 -7.78
C SER A 214 -6.24 -3.19 -8.81
N GLY A 215 -6.62 -3.90 -9.88
CA GLY A 215 -5.69 -4.30 -10.94
C GLY A 215 -4.73 -5.46 -10.60
N VAL A 216 -4.84 -6.08 -9.42
CA VAL A 216 -4.03 -7.26 -9.05
C VAL A 216 -4.29 -8.44 -10.00
N THR A 217 -5.55 -8.73 -10.33
CA THR A 217 -5.91 -9.80 -11.29
C THR A 217 -5.20 -9.62 -12.62
N ASP A 218 -5.18 -8.37 -13.09
CA ASP A 218 -4.57 -7.95 -14.34
C ASP A 218 -3.04 -8.07 -14.31
N ALA A 219 -2.43 -7.64 -13.20
CA ALA A 219 -1.00 -7.77 -12.99
C ALA A 219 -0.57 -9.25 -12.94
N ALA A 220 -1.31 -10.09 -12.21
CA ALA A 220 -1.06 -11.52 -12.11
C ALA A 220 -1.19 -12.22 -13.47
N ARG A 221 -2.26 -11.91 -14.22
CA ARG A 221 -2.48 -12.44 -15.57
C ARG A 221 -1.37 -12.04 -16.55
N ARG A 222 -0.93 -10.78 -16.52
CA ARG A 222 0.20 -10.32 -17.36
C ARG A 222 1.50 -11.03 -16.99
N ALA A 223 1.78 -11.18 -15.70
CA ALA A 223 2.98 -11.85 -15.21
C ALA A 223 3.01 -13.33 -15.62
N THR A 224 1.92 -14.09 -15.42
CA THR A 224 1.92 -15.51 -15.78
C THR A 224 1.94 -15.75 -17.28
N ARG A 225 1.34 -14.86 -18.08
CA ARG A 225 1.46 -14.87 -19.54
C ARG A 225 2.91 -14.62 -19.98
N HIS A 226 3.58 -13.65 -19.37
CA HIS A 226 4.97 -13.33 -19.69
C HIS A 226 5.92 -14.49 -19.34
N LEU A 227 5.62 -15.22 -18.26
CA LEU A 227 6.40 -16.37 -17.80
C LEU A 227 5.99 -17.70 -18.47
N GLU A 228 4.96 -17.70 -19.31
CA GLU A 228 4.44 -18.90 -19.98
C GLU A 228 4.02 -20.05 -19.03
N ILE A 229 3.62 -19.73 -17.79
CA ILE A 229 3.25 -20.70 -16.75
C ILE A 229 1.74 -20.99 -16.67
N GLY A 230 0.97 -20.50 -17.65
CA GLY A 230 -0.48 -20.70 -17.76
C GLY A 230 -1.31 -19.71 -16.93
N ASP A 231 -2.56 -20.08 -16.65
CA ASP A 231 -3.47 -19.25 -15.86
C ASP A 231 -3.13 -19.33 -14.36
N TRP A 232 -3.06 -18.17 -13.71
CA TRP A 232 -2.87 -18.11 -12.27
C TRP A 232 -4.14 -18.58 -11.56
N LYS A 233 -3.96 -19.32 -10.46
CA LYS A 233 -5.07 -19.88 -9.67
C LYS A 233 -5.22 -19.21 -8.32
N SER A 234 -4.10 -18.91 -7.67
CA SER A 234 -4.06 -18.25 -6.38
C SER A 234 -2.69 -17.66 -6.12
N ILE A 235 -2.64 -16.57 -5.37
CA ILE A 235 -1.41 -16.01 -4.80
C ILE A 235 -1.53 -16.09 -3.28
N VAL A 236 -0.44 -16.49 -2.62
CA VAL A 236 -0.34 -16.52 -1.16
C VAL A 236 0.80 -15.59 -0.74
N LEU A 237 0.50 -14.71 0.20
CA LEU A 237 1.42 -13.74 0.78
C LEU A 237 1.49 -14.02 2.29
N GLU A 238 2.68 -14.37 2.76
CA GLU A 238 2.96 -14.46 4.20
C GLU A 238 3.60 -13.15 4.66
N THR A 239 2.97 -12.49 5.61
CA THR A 239 3.49 -11.25 6.21
C THR A 239 3.94 -11.52 7.64
N GLU A 240 4.44 -10.49 8.32
CA GLU A 240 4.79 -10.62 9.73
C GLU A 240 3.57 -10.87 10.64
N VAL A 241 2.37 -10.53 10.15
CA VAL A 241 1.17 -10.30 10.96
C VAL A 241 -0.02 -11.13 10.46
N ALA A 242 -0.01 -11.51 9.18
CA ALA A 242 -1.11 -12.15 8.48
C ALA A 242 -0.63 -13.09 7.38
N VAL A 243 -1.47 -14.06 7.04
CA VAL A 243 -1.43 -14.74 5.76
C VAL A 243 -2.57 -14.20 4.91
N VAL A 244 -2.25 -13.66 3.74
CA VAL A 244 -3.23 -13.21 2.75
C VAL A 244 -3.18 -14.15 1.57
N THR A 245 -4.33 -14.73 1.21
CA THR A 245 -4.47 -15.53 0.00
C THR A 245 -5.53 -14.92 -0.89
N MET A 246 -5.32 -14.95 -2.20
CA MET A 246 -6.25 -14.39 -3.16
C MET A 246 -6.32 -15.22 -4.43
N ALA A 247 -7.46 -15.17 -5.11
CA ALA A 247 -7.71 -15.93 -6.33
C ALA A 247 -8.67 -15.17 -7.25
N PRO A 248 -8.58 -15.39 -8.58
CA PRO A 248 -9.45 -14.72 -9.53
C PRO A 248 -10.88 -15.27 -9.43
N CYS A 249 -11.84 -14.39 -9.63
CA CYS A 249 -13.27 -14.69 -9.71
C CYS A 249 -13.81 -14.40 -11.13
N ALA A 250 -15.10 -14.67 -11.35
CA ALA A 250 -15.77 -14.33 -12.60
C ALA A 250 -15.73 -12.80 -12.84
N GLY A 251 -15.67 -12.39 -14.11
CA GLY A 251 -15.66 -10.98 -14.50
C GLY A 251 -14.40 -10.22 -14.07
N ASP A 252 -13.24 -10.89 -14.01
CA ASP A 252 -11.96 -10.33 -13.55
C ASP A 252 -11.93 -9.85 -12.08
N GLY A 253 -12.98 -10.15 -11.32
CA GLY A 253 -13.03 -9.91 -9.88
C GLY A 253 -11.98 -10.69 -9.10
N LEU A 254 -11.83 -10.34 -7.83
CA LEU A 254 -10.83 -10.91 -6.94
C LEU A 254 -11.49 -11.35 -5.64
N LEU A 255 -11.23 -12.58 -5.21
CA LEU A 255 -11.54 -12.99 -3.84
C LEU A 255 -10.26 -12.96 -3.01
N VAL A 256 -10.35 -12.35 -1.83
CA VAL A 256 -9.25 -12.20 -0.88
C VAL A 256 -9.68 -12.81 0.43
N VAL A 257 -8.81 -13.60 1.04
CA VAL A 257 -8.95 -14.10 2.41
C VAL A 257 -7.69 -13.72 3.18
N ALA A 258 -7.86 -13.03 4.30
CA ALA A 258 -6.79 -12.78 5.24
C ALA A 258 -7.05 -13.55 6.53
N ALA A 259 -6.01 -14.14 7.09
CA ALA A 259 -6.09 -14.96 8.29
C ALA A 259 -4.86 -14.74 9.17
N SER A 260 -5.01 -14.96 10.48
CA SER A 260 -3.91 -14.84 11.46
C SER A 260 -2.65 -15.52 10.95
N LYS A 261 -1.46 -14.96 11.21
CA LYS A 261 -0.21 -15.67 10.94
C LYS A 261 -0.12 -17.03 11.66
N ALA A 262 -0.84 -17.18 12.77
CA ALA A 262 -0.94 -18.45 13.49
C ALA A 262 -1.81 -19.50 12.74
N THR A 263 -2.58 -19.09 11.73
CA THR A 263 -3.46 -19.98 10.97
C THR A 263 -2.65 -20.84 10.01
N PRO A 264 -2.78 -22.18 10.06
CA PRO A 264 -2.07 -23.05 9.12
C PRO A 264 -2.43 -22.73 7.66
N LEU A 265 -1.42 -22.61 6.79
CA LEU A 265 -1.61 -22.30 5.36
C LEU A 265 -2.62 -23.22 4.66
N GLY A 266 -2.64 -24.52 5.01
CA GLY A 266 -3.61 -25.47 4.47
C GLY A 266 -5.06 -25.15 4.86
N LEU A 267 -5.28 -24.60 6.05
CA LEU A 267 -6.60 -24.13 6.48
C LEU A 267 -6.99 -22.85 5.74
N VAL A 268 -6.07 -21.89 5.62
CA VAL A 268 -6.30 -20.63 4.87
C VAL A 268 -6.68 -20.93 3.42
N ARG A 269 -5.96 -21.86 2.79
CA ARG A 269 -6.28 -22.33 1.43
C ARG A 269 -7.65 -23.00 1.34
N ARG A 270 -8.00 -23.87 2.30
CA ARG A 270 -9.31 -24.51 2.35
C ARG A 270 -10.45 -23.50 2.51
N VAL A 271 -10.23 -22.45 3.32
CA VAL A 271 -11.19 -21.35 3.49
C VAL A 271 -11.36 -20.59 2.17
N LEU A 272 -10.26 -20.26 1.48
CA LEU A 272 -10.31 -19.63 0.17
C LEU A 272 -11.12 -20.46 -0.83
N ASP A 273 -10.86 -21.76 -0.94
CA ASP A 273 -11.57 -22.65 -1.87
C ASP A 273 -13.09 -22.67 -1.60
N ARG A 274 -13.50 -22.70 -0.32
CA ARG A 274 -14.91 -22.63 0.08
C ARG A 274 -15.52 -21.27 -0.26
N CYS A 275 -14.81 -20.17 0.02
CA CYS A 275 -15.27 -18.83 -0.30
C CYS A 275 -15.40 -18.62 -1.81
N LEU A 276 -14.49 -19.18 -2.64
CA LEU A 276 -14.60 -19.14 -4.11
C LEU A 276 -15.86 -19.83 -4.60
N GLU A 277 -16.14 -21.03 -4.07
CA GLU A 277 -17.36 -21.76 -4.45
C GLU A 277 -18.62 -20.98 -4.06
N ARG A 278 -18.63 -20.36 -2.88
CA ARG A 278 -19.73 -19.51 -2.42
C ARG A 278 -19.90 -18.27 -3.31
N ALA A 279 -18.81 -17.56 -3.59
CA ALA A 279 -18.81 -16.38 -4.44
C ALA A 279 -19.34 -16.70 -5.84
N ARG A 280 -18.91 -17.83 -6.43
CA ARG A 280 -19.39 -18.26 -7.75
C ARG A 280 -20.90 -18.46 -7.76
N ARG A 281 -21.44 -19.20 -6.79
CA ARG A 281 -22.90 -19.43 -6.68
C ARG A 281 -23.68 -18.13 -6.49
N TRP A 282 -23.12 -17.18 -5.74
CA TRP A 282 -23.76 -15.89 -5.48
C TRP A 282 -23.77 -15.00 -6.74
N LEU A 283 -22.66 -14.95 -7.47
CA LEU A 283 -22.56 -14.21 -8.75
C LEU A 283 -23.48 -14.84 -9.83
N ASP A 284 -23.49 -16.17 -9.95
CA ASP A 284 -24.33 -16.90 -10.90
C ASP A 284 -25.83 -16.79 -10.59
N GLY A 285 -26.18 -16.64 -9.30
CA GLY A 285 -27.56 -16.49 -8.82
C GLY A 285 -28.19 -15.12 -9.09
N GLY A 286 -27.41 -14.16 -9.60
CA GLY A 286 -27.83 -12.79 -9.81
C GLY A 286 -28.07 -12.06 -8.48
N GLY A 287 -26.99 -11.53 -7.89
CA GLY A 287 -27.06 -10.66 -6.72
C GLY A 287 -28.10 -9.56 -6.92
N ARG A 288 -29.26 -9.73 -6.27
CA ARG A 288 -30.37 -8.79 -6.23
C ARG A 288 -30.54 -8.31 -4.80
#